data_AF-A0A962GQ64-F1
#
_entry.id   AF-A0A962GQ64-F1
#
_cell.length_a   1.000
_cell.length_b   1.000
_cell.length_c   1.000
_cell.angle_alpha   90.00
_cell.angle_beta   90.00
_cell.angle_gamma   90.00
#
_symmetry.space_group_name_H-M   'P 1'
#
loop_
_entity.id
_entity.type
_entity.pdbx_description
1 polymer ?
#
loop_
_entity_poly.entity_id
_entity_poly.type
_entity_poly.pdbx_seq_one_letter_code
_entity_poly.pdbx_strand_id
1 'polypeptide(L)'
;DHWLAQRTLDLVLLFVPIEGAFADALRNAPGLSEEALGKRVVLVSPATLLATLKTVHHVWRQEQRNRHAEEIARRAARLYDKLVGFVTDLEQAQSALQRAEADLQRAFRKLSSGRGNLLAQAESLRDLGVEPSKQLPAVDSADEVVDPPQSSPG
;
A
#
# COMPACT_ATOMS: atom_id res chain seq x y z
N ASP A 1 8.87 -33.93 26.61
CA ASP A 1 9.90 -34.71 25.88
C ASP A 1 9.39 -35.33 24.58
N HIS A 2 9.28 -34.53 23.51
CA HIS A 2 8.86 -35.00 22.17
C HIS A 2 9.86 -34.62 21.05
N TRP A 3 10.97 -33.95 21.37
CA TRP A 3 11.92 -33.38 20.41
C TRP A 3 12.96 -34.36 19.83
N LEU A 4 12.85 -35.66 20.14
CA LEU A 4 13.75 -36.71 19.64
C LEU A 4 13.04 -37.75 18.76
N ALA A 5 11.76 -37.55 18.43
CA ALA A 5 11.07 -38.40 17.47
C ALA A 5 11.60 -38.15 16.05
N GLN A 6 12.57 -38.98 15.67
CA GLN A 6 12.89 -39.37 14.29
C GLN A 6 13.60 -38.33 13.41
N ARG A 7 14.86 -38.02 13.73
CA ARG A 7 15.86 -37.59 12.74
C ARG A 7 16.38 -38.78 11.91
N THR A 8 15.49 -39.55 11.30
CA THR A 8 15.91 -40.46 10.21
C THR A 8 16.06 -39.63 8.95
N LEU A 9 17.21 -39.70 8.28
CA LEU A 9 17.35 -39.07 6.97
C LEU A 9 16.35 -39.71 6.00
N ASP A 10 15.56 -38.88 5.31
CA ASP A 10 14.64 -39.34 4.28
C ASP A 10 15.39 -39.97 3.09
N LEU A 11 16.64 -39.56 2.87
CA LEU A 11 17.51 -40.02 1.79
C LEU A 11 18.99 -39.78 2.14
N VAL A 12 19.88 -40.73 1.83
CA VAL A 12 21.33 -40.58 1.95
C VAL A 12 21.96 -40.59 0.56
N LEU A 13 22.85 -39.65 0.28
CA LEU A 13 23.64 -39.63 -0.94
C LEU A 13 24.96 -40.37 -0.70
N LEU A 14 25.18 -41.50 -1.38
CA LEU A 14 26.46 -42.22 -1.35
C LEU A 14 27.34 -41.77 -2.51
N PHE A 15 28.39 -41.02 -2.19
CA PHE A 15 29.25 -40.39 -3.17
C PHE A 15 30.39 -41.31 -3.63
N VAL A 16 30.53 -41.48 -4.94
CA VAL A 16 31.64 -42.20 -5.58
C VAL A 16 32.49 -41.20 -6.38
N PRO A 17 33.73 -40.89 -5.96
CA PRO A 17 34.51 -39.77 -6.50
C PRO A 17 35.08 -40.01 -7.91
N ILE A 18 35.08 -41.26 -8.39
CA ILE A 18 35.66 -41.64 -9.67
C ILE A 18 34.52 -42.03 -10.61
N GLU A 19 34.22 -41.17 -11.59
CA GLU A 19 33.11 -41.36 -12.54
C GLU A 19 33.21 -42.70 -13.30
N GLY A 20 34.43 -43.06 -13.74
CA GLY A 20 34.67 -44.33 -14.44
C GLY A 20 34.33 -45.55 -13.58
N ALA A 21 34.74 -45.54 -12.31
CA ALA A 21 34.46 -46.61 -11.37
C ALA A 21 32.96 -46.70 -11.02
N PHE A 22 32.28 -45.55 -10.91
CA PHE A 22 30.83 -45.50 -10.73
C PHE A 22 30.10 -46.14 -11.93
N ALA A 23 30.48 -45.75 -13.15
CA ALA A 23 29.90 -46.31 -14.36
C ALA A 23 30.19 -47.80 -14.53
N ASP A 24 31.41 -48.26 -14.19
CA ASP A 24 31.77 -49.68 -14.17
C ASP A 24 30.97 -50.47 -13.13
N ALA A 25 30.75 -49.92 -11.94
CA ALA A 25 29.94 -50.56 -10.91
C ALA A 25 28.50 -50.77 -11.38
N LEU A 26 27.88 -49.75 -12.00
CA LEU A 26 26.53 -49.86 -12.54
C LEU A 26 26.43 -50.83 -13.73
N ARG A 27 27.47 -50.90 -14.58
CA ARG A 27 27.54 -51.87 -15.69
C ARG A 27 27.60 -53.32 -15.20
N ASN A 28 28.44 -53.58 -14.20
CA ASN A 28 28.66 -54.93 -13.69
C ASN A 28 27.57 -55.39 -12.71
N ALA A 29 26.84 -54.46 -12.08
CA ALA A 29 25.72 -54.75 -11.19
C ALA A 29 24.50 -53.86 -11.53
N PRO A 30 23.70 -54.22 -12.55
CA PRO A 30 22.59 -53.39 -13.03
C PRO A 30 21.50 -53.07 -11.99
N GLY A 31 21.29 -53.96 -11.01
CA GLY A 31 20.31 -53.76 -9.92
C GLY A 31 20.81 -52.93 -8.73
N LEU A 32 22.09 -52.52 -8.74
CA LEU A 32 22.73 -51.87 -7.60
C LEU A 32 22.05 -50.54 -7.21
N SER A 33 21.63 -49.75 -8.20
CA SER A 33 20.93 -48.48 -7.96
C SER A 33 19.56 -48.68 -7.33
N GLU A 34 18.80 -49.68 -7.80
CA GLU A 34 17.46 -49.98 -7.29
C GLU A 34 17.53 -50.56 -5.87
N GLU A 35 18.50 -51.44 -5.61
CA GLU A 35 18.75 -52.00 -4.28
C GLU A 35 19.15 -50.88 -3.29
N ALA A 36 20.06 -49.99 -3.70
CA ALA A 36 20.45 -48.85 -2.89
C ALA A 36 19.26 -47.92 -2.62
N LEU A 37 18.44 -47.64 -3.64
CA LEU A 37 17.25 -46.80 -3.50
C LEU A 37 16.22 -47.43 -2.55
N GLY A 38 16.02 -48.74 -2.60
CA GLY A 38 15.18 -49.49 -1.65
C GLY A 38 15.66 -49.34 -0.20
N LYS A 39 16.95 -49.05 0.01
CA LYS A 39 17.57 -48.74 1.31
C LYS A 39 17.63 -47.23 1.60
N ARG A 40 16.96 -46.38 0.81
CA ARG A 40 17.00 -44.90 0.87
C ARG A 40 18.39 -44.32 0.63
N VAL A 41 19.20 -45.01 -0.17
CA VAL A 41 20.54 -44.57 -0.58
C VAL A 41 20.54 -44.27 -2.08
N VAL A 42 20.92 -43.06 -2.46
CA VAL A 42 21.12 -42.70 -3.86
C VAL A 42 22.61 -42.63 -4.13
N LEU A 43 23.06 -43.47 -5.05
CA LEU A 43 24.43 -43.41 -5.51
C LEU A 43 24.63 -42.17 -6.37
N VAL A 44 25.65 -41.39 -6.09
CA VAL A 44 25.96 -40.15 -6.81
C VAL A 44 27.43 -40.08 -7.15
N SER A 45 27.71 -39.62 -8.36
CA SER A 45 29.02 -39.19 -8.85
C SER A 45 29.18 -37.66 -8.70
N PRO A 46 30.36 -37.08 -8.97
CA PRO A 46 30.54 -35.62 -8.95
C PRO A 46 29.51 -34.86 -9.79
N ALA A 47 29.18 -35.36 -10.99
CA ALA A 47 28.23 -34.72 -11.88
C ALA A 47 26.79 -34.75 -11.32
N THR A 48 26.35 -35.91 -10.82
CA THR A 48 24.99 -36.11 -10.31
C THR A 48 24.77 -35.48 -8.94
N LEU A 49 25.79 -35.43 -8.08
CA LEU A 49 25.75 -34.66 -6.85
C LEU A 49 25.60 -33.16 -7.15
N LEU A 50 26.41 -32.63 -8.08
CA LEU A 50 26.33 -31.23 -8.48
C LEU A 50 24.97 -30.87 -9.07
N ALA A 51 24.40 -31.76 -9.90
CA ALA A 51 23.05 -31.58 -10.45
C ALA A 51 22.00 -31.55 -9.32
N THR A 52 22.08 -32.47 -8.37
CA THR A 52 21.16 -32.55 -7.23
C THR A 52 21.23 -31.29 -6.36
N LEU A 53 22.44 -30.84 -6.02
CA LEU A 53 22.65 -29.62 -5.24
C LEU A 53 22.13 -28.36 -5.97
N LYS A 54 22.34 -28.26 -7.28
CA LYS A 54 21.79 -27.18 -8.10
C LYS A 54 20.26 -27.17 -8.08
N THR A 55 19.64 -28.34 -8.16
CA THR A 55 18.18 -28.48 -8.04
C THR A 55 17.69 -28.01 -6.67
N VAL A 56 18.32 -28.45 -5.58
CA VAL A 56 17.97 -28.00 -4.22
C VAL A 56 18.10 -26.48 -4.08
N HIS A 57 19.21 -25.91 -4.55
CA HIS A 57 19.41 -24.46 -4.56
C HIS A 57 18.33 -23.73 -5.37
N HIS A 58 17.93 -24.27 -6.52
CA HIS A 58 16.86 -23.70 -7.33
C HIS A 58 15.51 -23.71 -6.60
N VAL A 59 15.17 -24.84 -5.98
CA VAL A 59 13.94 -24.99 -5.18
C VAL A 59 13.91 -23.98 -4.05
N TRP A 60 14.99 -23.83 -3.28
CA TRP A 60 15.05 -22.83 -2.22
C TRP A 60 14.91 -21.40 -2.75
N ARG A 61 15.57 -21.07 -3.85
CA ARG A 61 15.46 -19.73 -4.46
C ARG A 61 14.03 -19.47 -4.96
N GLN A 62 13.37 -20.49 -5.51
CA GLN A 62 11.97 -20.41 -5.91
C GLN A 62 11.05 -20.19 -4.71
N GLU A 63 11.26 -20.93 -3.62
CA GLU A 63 10.49 -20.79 -2.39
C GLU A 63 10.62 -19.37 -1.79
N GLN A 64 11.85 -18.85 -1.72
CA GLN A 64 12.05 -17.49 -1.20
C GLN A 64 11.39 -16.42 -2.09
N ARG A 65 11.43 -16.59 -3.42
CA ARG A 65 10.70 -15.72 -4.35
C ARG A 65 9.19 -15.79 -4.13
N ASN A 66 8.66 -16.99 -3.91
CA ASN A 66 7.24 -17.21 -3.67
C ASN A 66 6.78 -16.50 -2.39
N ARG A 67 7.54 -16.68 -1.30
CA ARG A 67 7.29 -16.01 -0.01
C ARG A 67 7.32 -14.48 -0.13
N HIS A 68 8.26 -13.93 -0.91
CA HIS A 68 8.31 -12.49 -1.16
C HIS A 68 7.10 -12.00 -1.97
N ALA A 69 6.68 -12.74 -3.00
CA ALA A 69 5.52 -12.38 -3.80
C ALA A 69 4.23 -12.37 -2.96
N GLU A 70 4.06 -13.36 -2.08
CA GLU A 70 2.92 -13.43 -1.17
C GLU A 70 2.90 -12.24 -0.18
N GLU A 71 4.06 -11.90 0.39
CA GLU A 71 4.17 -10.74 1.30
C GLU A 71 3.94 -9.41 0.57
N ILE A 72 4.40 -9.28 -0.68
CA ILE A 72 4.11 -8.11 -1.53
C ILE A 72 2.60 -8.00 -1.78
N ALA A 73 1.94 -9.09 -2.16
CA ALA A 73 0.49 -9.11 -2.40
C ALA A 73 -0.29 -8.72 -1.13
N ARG A 74 0.11 -9.26 0.03
CA ARG A 74 -0.50 -8.94 1.33
C ARG A 74 -0.34 -7.46 1.70
N ARG A 75 0.84 -6.88 1.48
CA ARG A 75 1.09 -5.46 1.72
C ARG A 75 0.33 -4.57 0.74
N ALA A 76 0.26 -4.96 -0.53
CA ALA A 76 -0.47 -4.24 -1.55
C ALA A 76 -1.98 -4.18 -1.23
N ALA A 77 -2.57 -5.30 -0.80
CA ALA A 77 -3.97 -5.34 -0.37
C ALA A 77 -4.24 -4.36 0.79
N ARG A 78 -3.44 -4.43 1.86
CA ARG A 78 -3.57 -3.51 3.01
C ARG A 78 -3.37 -2.05 2.63
N LEU A 79 -2.46 -1.76 1.69
CA LEU A 79 -2.24 -0.41 1.19
C LEU A 79 -3.47 0.09 0.44
N TYR A 80 -4.07 -0.76 -0.40
CA TYR A 80 -5.27 -0.42 -1.16
C TYR A 80 -6.45 -0.13 -0.23
N ASP A 81 -6.68 -0.98 0.78
CA ASP A 81 -7.74 -0.76 1.79
C ASP A 81 -7.57 0.59 2.51
N LYS A 82 -6.32 0.93 2.89
CA LYS A 82 -6.01 2.22 3.50
C LYS A 82 -6.23 3.40 2.54
N LEU A 83 -5.92 3.24 1.27
CA LEU A 83 -6.16 4.27 0.26
C LEU A 83 -7.66 4.56 0.13
N VAL A 84 -8.49 3.52 0.08
CA VAL A 84 -9.96 3.66 0.04
C VAL A 84 -10.47 4.41 1.28
N GLY A 85 -9.99 4.04 2.47
CA GLY A 85 -10.32 4.76 3.70
C GLY A 85 -9.93 6.24 3.63
N PHE A 86 -8.72 6.53 3.15
CA PHE A 86 -8.24 7.90 3.00
C PHE A 86 -9.06 8.73 1.99
N VAL A 87 -9.47 8.14 0.87
CA VAL A 87 -10.37 8.82 -0.09
C VAL A 87 -11.72 9.13 0.57
N THR A 88 -12.26 8.19 1.35
CA THR A 88 -13.51 8.40 2.11
C THR A 88 -13.38 9.55 3.11
N ASP A 89 -12.24 9.64 3.81
CA ASP A 89 -11.97 10.74 4.74
C ASP A 89 -11.90 12.09 4.01
N LEU A 90 -11.31 12.13 2.80
CA LEU A 90 -11.27 13.34 1.97
C LEU A 90 -12.65 13.78 1.50
N GLU A 91 -13.52 12.84 1.11
CA GLU A 91 -14.91 13.15 0.73
C GLU A 91 -15.70 13.74 1.90
N GLN A 92 -15.49 13.20 3.11
CA GLN A 92 -16.11 13.75 4.32
C GLN A 92 -15.61 15.17 4.62
N ALA A 93 -14.30 15.41 4.48
CA ALA A 93 -13.71 16.74 4.65
C ALA A 93 -14.27 17.74 3.62
N GLN A 94 -14.41 17.33 2.35
CA GLN A 94 -15.01 18.15 1.31
C GLN A 94 -16.46 18.52 1.65
N SER A 95 -17.26 17.56 2.12
CA SER A 95 -18.64 17.81 2.53
C SER A 95 -18.73 18.78 3.71
N ALA A 96 -17.79 18.69 4.67
CA ALA A 96 -17.72 19.62 5.78
C ALA A 96 -17.40 21.05 5.32
N LEU A 97 -16.47 21.21 4.36
CA LEU A 97 -16.16 22.52 3.77
C LEU A 97 -17.36 23.14 3.04
N GLN A 98 -18.09 22.35 2.24
CA GLN A 98 -19.30 22.81 1.56
C GLN A 98 -20.38 23.29 2.54
N ARG A 99 -20.53 22.60 3.67
CA ARG A 99 -21.46 23.02 4.74
C ARG A 99 -20.99 24.33 5.37
N ALA A 100 -19.71 24.46 5.70
CA ALA A 100 -19.15 25.68 6.25
C ALA A 100 -19.35 26.88 5.30
N GLU A 101 -19.13 26.68 4.00
CA GLU A 101 -19.39 27.70 2.97
C GLU A 101 -20.87 28.09 2.92
N ALA A 102 -21.78 27.11 2.91
CA ALA A 102 -23.21 27.38 2.91
C ALA A 102 -23.67 28.13 4.17
N ASP A 103 -23.06 27.85 5.32
CA ASP A 103 -23.34 28.51 6.59
C ASP A 103 -22.86 29.96 6.57
N LEU A 104 -21.65 30.20 6.05
CA LEU A 104 -21.08 31.52 5.83
C LEU A 104 -21.96 32.36 4.90
N GLN A 105 -22.38 31.80 3.77
CA GLN A 105 -23.30 32.48 2.84
C GLN A 105 -24.64 32.81 3.50
N ARG A 106 -25.18 31.93 4.35
CA ARG A 106 -26.41 32.21 5.13
C ARG A 106 -26.21 33.36 6.11
N ALA A 107 -25.05 33.44 6.77
CA ALA A 107 -24.71 34.54 7.66
C ALA A 107 -24.62 35.87 6.91
N PHE A 108 -23.92 35.90 5.77
CA PHE A 108 -23.83 37.09 4.91
C PHE A 108 -25.21 37.55 4.41
N ARG A 109 -26.08 36.62 3.99
CA ARG A 109 -27.45 36.98 3.60
C ARG A 109 -28.23 37.62 4.76
N LYS A 110 -28.12 37.10 5.98
CA LYS A 110 -28.77 37.72 7.15
C LYS A 110 -28.20 39.11 7.46
N LEU A 111 -26.90 39.30 7.22
CA LEU A 111 -26.23 40.56 7.50
C LEU A 111 -26.60 41.65 6.48
N SER A 112 -26.47 41.41 5.17
CA SER A 112 -26.47 42.49 4.17
C SER A 112 -27.44 42.34 2.99
N SER A 113 -27.76 41.13 2.51
CA SER A 113 -28.47 40.96 1.23
C SER A 113 -29.86 40.32 1.31
N GLY A 114 -30.23 39.75 2.45
CA GLY A 114 -31.53 39.10 2.66
C GLY A 114 -32.67 40.08 2.91
N ARG A 115 -33.91 39.60 2.74
CA ARG A 115 -35.12 40.38 3.06
C ARG A 115 -35.19 40.61 4.57
N GLY A 116 -35.19 41.88 5.00
CA GLY A 116 -35.09 42.24 6.42
C GLY A 116 -33.70 42.02 7.01
N ASN A 117 -32.64 42.16 6.20
CA ASN A 117 -31.27 42.05 6.68
C ASN A 117 -30.95 43.07 7.78
N LEU A 118 -29.99 42.71 8.63
CA LEU A 118 -29.64 43.46 9.84
C LEU A 118 -29.11 44.86 9.53
N LEU A 119 -28.35 45.04 8.43
CA LEU A 119 -27.83 46.35 8.04
C LEU A 119 -28.96 47.32 7.67
N ALA A 120 -29.90 46.87 6.83
CA ALA A 120 -31.07 47.66 6.44
C ALA A 120 -31.99 47.98 7.62
N GLN A 121 -32.16 47.03 8.56
CA GLN A 121 -32.91 47.28 9.78
C GLN A 121 -32.21 48.30 10.70
N ALA A 122 -30.89 48.22 10.83
CA ALA A 122 -30.10 49.17 11.61
C ALA A 122 -30.16 50.59 11.03
N GLU A 123 -30.03 50.75 9.70
CA GLU A 123 -30.18 52.05 9.03
C GLU A 123 -31.60 52.61 9.19
N SER A 124 -32.64 51.78 9.01
CA SER A 124 -34.03 52.23 9.22
C SER A 124 -34.30 52.70 10.65
N LEU A 125 -33.65 52.13 11.68
CA LEU A 125 -33.77 52.61 13.05
C LEU A 125 -33.06 53.95 13.27
N ARG A 126 -31.93 54.17 12.58
CA ARG A 126 -31.21 55.44 12.60
C ARG A 126 -32.05 56.56 11.96
N ASP A 127 -32.74 56.28 10.86
CA ASP A 127 -33.67 57.21 10.21
C ASP A 127 -34.84 57.60 11.13
N LEU A 128 -35.23 56.73 12.07
CA LEU A 128 -36.27 56.99 13.07
C LEU A 128 -35.75 57.74 14.31
N GLY A 129 -34.49 58.19 14.32
CA GLY A 129 -33.91 59.03 15.36
C GLY A 129 -33.21 58.27 16.49
N VAL A 130 -32.91 56.98 16.32
CA VAL A 130 -32.09 56.23 17.28
C VAL A 130 -30.61 56.54 17.04
N GLU A 131 -29.93 57.11 18.03
CA GLU A 131 -28.48 57.37 17.97
C GLU A 131 -27.68 56.21 18.61
N PRO A 132 -26.95 55.40 17.81
CA PRO A 132 -26.14 54.32 18.35
C PRO A 132 -24.85 54.85 19.01
N SER A 133 -24.50 54.29 20.17
CA SER A 133 -23.29 54.67 20.93
C SER A 133 -21.97 54.13 20.34
N LYS A 134 -22.03 53.19 19.38
CA LYS A 134 -20.89 52.63 18.65
C LYS A 134 -21.25 52.43 17.17
N GLN A 135 -20.30 52.67 16.27
CA GLN A 135 -20.47 52.45 14.83
C GLN A 135 -19.98 51.05 14.42
N LEU A 136 -20.65 50.45 13.44
CA LEU A 136 -20.16 49.23 12.79
C LEU A 136 -18.86 49.56 12.03
N PRO A 137 -17.82 48.71 12.09
CA PRO A 137 -16.66 48.87 11.22
C PRO A 137 -17.12 48.76 9.75
N ALA A 138 -16.59 49.63 8.88
CA ALA A 138 -16.86 49.55 7.46
C ALA A 138 -16.43 48.16 6.95
N VAL A 139 -17.40 47.35 6.53
CA VAL A 139 -17.13 46.09 5.85
C VAL A 139 -16.84 46.46 4.41
N ASP A 140 -15.57 46.56 4.05
CA ASP A 140 -15.15 46.69 2.65
C ASP A 140 -15.76 45.50 1.90
N SER A 141 -16.68 45.80 0.98
CA SER A 141 -17.19 44.85 0.01
C SER A 141 -16.00 44.29 -0.75
N ALA A 142 -15.71 43.01 -0.54
CA ALA A 142 -14.73 42.25 -1.31
C ALA A 142 -15.24 42.05 -2.75
N ASP A 143 -15.36 43.14 -3.50
CA ASP A 143 -15.33 43.18 -4.96
C ASP A 143 -13.93 43.69 -5.37
N GLU A 144 -12.88 43.03 -4.88
CA GLU A 144 -11.60 43.08 -5.58
C GLU A 144 -11.66 41.99 -6.65
N VAL A 145 -12.30 42.35 -7.77
CA VAL A 145 -12.09 41.66 -9.04
C VAL A 145 -10.60 41.75 -9.31
N VAL A 146 -9.89 40.63 -9.11
CA VAL A 146 -8.50 40.45 -9.54
C VAL A 146 -8.47 40.61 -11.05
N ASP A 147 -8.12 41.80 -11.52
CA ASP A 147 -7.87 42.08 -12.93
C ASP A 147 -6.60 41.30 -13.34
N PRO A 148 -6.64 40.43 -14.38
CA PRO A 148 -5.45 39.73 -14.83
C PRO A 148 -4.40 40.75 -15.31
N PRO A 149 -3.09 40.46 -15.12
CA PRO A 149 -2.03 41.40 -15.47
C PRO A 149 -2.06 41.68 -16.97
N GLN A 150 -2.38 42.92 -17.33
CA GLN A 150 -2.22 43.41 -18.69
C GLN A 150 -0.73 43.44 -19.02
N SER A 151 -0.30 42.56 -19.92
CA SER A 151 0.99 42.64 -20.58
C SER A 151 1.01 43.86 -21.50
N SER A 152 1.72 44.92 -21.10
CA SER A 152 2.01 46.07 -21.96
C SER A 152 3.01 45.68 -23.07
N PRO A 153 2.80 46.13 -24.32
CA PRO A 153 3.76 45.93 -25.40
C PRO A 153 4.86 47.00 -25.34
N GLY A 154 6.11 46.55 -25.48
CA GLY A 154 7.30 47.37 -25.73
C GLY A 154 8.21 46.62 -26.69
#